data_AF-A0A8I1WNE9-F1
#
_entry.id   AF-A0A8I1WNE9-F1
#
_cell.length_a   1.000
_cell.length_b   1.000
_cell.length_c   1.000
_cell.angle_alpha   90.00
_cell.angle_beta   90.00
_cell.angle_gamma   90.00
#
_symmetry.space_group_name_H-M   'P 1'
#
loop_
_entity.id
_entity.type
_entity.pdbx_description
1 polymer ?
#
loop_
_entity_poly.entity_id
_entity_poly.type
_entity_poly.pdbx_seq_one_letter_code
_entity_poly.pdbx_strand_id
1 'polypeptide(L)' 'MSRAKIIRWRLLAAAWQKLSDDYPAAFAWLGVVRGHAVALLGVSAFGQCGDSIVLYDHYQIGTEAILRAVKRQD' A
#
# COMPACT_ATOMS: atom_id res chain seq x y z
N MET A 1 14.61 19.22 -22.58
CA MET A 1 13.91 17.93 -22.30
C MET A 1 12.44 18.09 -22.67
N SER A 2 11.85 17.27 -23.55
CA SER A 2 10.49 17.52 -24.06
C SER A 2 9.40 17.16 -23.05
N ARG A 3 8.26 17.90 -23.08
CA ARG A 3 7.09 17.67 -22.22
C ARG A 3 6.59 16.20 -22.26
N ALA A 4 6.69 15.56 -23.41
CA ALA A 4 6.31 14.15 -23.58
C ALA A 4 7.21 13.20 -22.76
N LYS A 5 8.50 13.52 -22.61
CA LYS A 5 9.41 12.74 -21.75
C LYS A 5 9.00 12.92 -20.28
N ILE A 6 8.75 14.15 -19.83
CA ILE A 6 8.32 14.45 -18.44
C ILE A 6 7.00 13.75 -18.07
N ILE A 7 6.01 13.75 -18.96
CA ILE A 7 4.73 13.07 -18.72
C ILE A 7 4.91 11.56 -18.67
N ARG A 8 5.72 10.99 -19.57
CA ARG A 8 6.04 9.55 -19.56
C ARG A 8 6.79 9.13 -18.28
N TRP A 9 7.68 9.97 -17.74
CA TRP A 9 8.35 9.72 -16.46
C TRP A 9 7.40 9.81 -15.24
N ARG A 10 6.34 10.64 -15.30
CA ARG A 10 5.27 10.65 -14.27
C ARG A 10 4.40 9.41 -14.30
N LEU A 11 4.17 8.83 -15.49
CA LEU A 11 3.40 7.59 -15.65
C LEU A 11 4.22 6.32 -15.36
N LEU A 12 5.55 6.37 -15.57
CA LEU A 12 6.50 5.29 -15.25
C LEU A 12 7.01 5.33 -13.80
N ALA A 13 6.62 6.33 -13.00
CA ALA A 13 6.78 6.30 -11.56
C ALA A 13 5.84 5.21 -11.01
N ALA A 14 6.39 4.00 -11.00
CA ALA A 14 5.83 2.72 -10.60
C ALA A 14 4.75 2.81 -9.52
N ALA A 15 3.75 1.94 -9.59
CA ALA A 15 2.90 1.63 -8.46
C ALA A 15 3.79 1.22 -7.26
N TRP A 16 3.86 2.05 -6.22
CA TRP A 16 4.60 1.75 -5.00
C TRP A 16 3.65 1.02 -4.05
N GLN A 17 3.81 -0.31 -3.95
CA GLN A 17 3.12 -1.07 -2.91
C GLN A 17 3.89 -0.94 -1.60
N LYS A 18 3.26 -0.37 -0.56
CA LYS A 18 3.84 -0.24 0.77
C LYS A 18 3.14 -1.15 1.75
N LEU A 19 3.93 -1.95 2.45
CA LEU A 19 3.52 -2.70 3.63
C LEU A 19 4.08 -1.96 4.85
N SER A 20 3.25 -1.70 5.84
CA SER A 20 3.66 -1.05 7.09
C SER A 20 2.93 -1.66 8.27
N ASP A 21 3.61 -1.70 9.42
CA ASP A 21 3.03 -2.11 10.70
C ASP A 21 2.33 -0.92 11.42
N ASP A 22 2.22 0.23 10.74
CA ASP A 22 1.62 1.44 11.28
C ASP A 22 0.17 1.62 10.77
N TYR A 23 -0.53 2.61 11.34
CA TYR A 23 -1.92 2.90 10.99
C TYR A 23 -2.05 3.23 9.49
N PRO A 24 -2.93 2.50 8.75
CA PRO A 24 -3.09 2.65 7.30
C PRO A 24 -3.23 4.11 6.82
N ALA A 25 -3.91 4.97 7.58
CA ALA A 25 -4.11 6.37 7.17
C ALA A 25 -2.82 7.22 7.13
N ALA A 26 -1.76 6.84 7.87
CA ALA A 26 -0.50 7.57 7.89
C ALA A 26 0.15 7.67 6.50
N PHE A 27 -0.01 6.64 5.66
CA PHE A 27 0.55 6.59 4.32
C PHE A 27 -0.40 7.06 3.22
N ALA A 28 -1.70 7.16 3.50
CA ALA A 28 -2.70 7.67 2.55
C ALA A 28 -2.33 9.07 2.07
N TRP A 29 -1.94 9.95 3.00
CA TRP A 29 -1.52 11.32 2.70
C TRP A 29 -0.30 11.37 1.76
N LEU A 30 0.72 10.53 2.00
CA LEU A 30 1.90 10.46 1.12
C LEU A 30 1.55 9.98 -0.29
N GLY A 31 0.59 9.07 -0.41
CA GLY A 31 0.05 8.62 -1.70
C GLY A 31 -0.60 9.77 -2.47
N VAL A 32 -1.47 10.52 -1.81
CA VAL A 32 -2.17 11.68 -2.40
C VAL A 32 -1.19 12.77 -2.84
N VAL A 33 -0.20 13.13 -2.00
CA VAL A 33 0.79 14.17 -2.33
C VAL A 33 1.65 13.78 -3.54
N ARG A 34 2.02 12.50 -3.67
CA ARG A 34 2.82 12.01 -4.81
C ARG A 34 1.99 11.61 -6.03
N GLY A 35 0.67 11.57 -5.92
CA GLY A 35 -0.22 11.10 -6.99
C GLY A 35 -0.08 9.61 -7.28
N HIS A 36 0.31 8.81 -6.29
CA HIS A 36 0.43 7.36 -6.42
C HIS A 36 -0.84 6.68 -5.90
N ALA A 37 -1.31 5.65 -6.61
CA ALA A 37 -2.27 4.70 -6.05
C ALA A 37 -1.59 3.95 -4.90
N VAL A 38 -2.26 3.84 -3.76
CA VAL A 38 -1.74 3.14 -2.58
C VAL A 38 -2.83 2.23 -2.04
N ALA A 39 -2.55 0.93 -1.95
CA ALA A 39 -3.34 0.01 -1.15
C ALA A 39 -2.78 0.02 0.28
N LEU A 40 -3.60 0.46 1.23
CA LEU A 40 -3.21 0.61 2.62
C LEU A 40 -3.50 -0.69 3.37
N LEU A 41 -2.44 -1.44 3.67
CA LEU A 41 -2.45 -2.66 4.48
C LEU A 41 -1.69 -2.36 5.77
N GLY A 42 -2.21 -2.79 6.92
CA GLY A 42 -1.57 -2.47 8.21
C GLY A 42 -2.51 -2.53 9.41
N VAL A 43 -1.96 -2.20 10.57
CA VAL A 43 -2.62 -2.34 11.87
C VAL A 43 -3.62 -1.22 12.10
N SER A 44 -4.89 -1.56 12.35
CA SER A 44 -5.96 -0.57 12.60
C SER A 44 -6.32 -0.38 14.08
N ALA A 45 -5.87 -1.27 14.95
CA ALA A 45 -6.10 -1.21 16.39
C ALA A 45 -5.09 -2.12 17.10
N PHE A 46 -4.72 -1.78 18.33
CA PHE A 46 -3.82 -2.57 19.19
C PHE A 46 -4.59 -3.32 20.29
N GLY A 47 -3.96 -4.34 20.89
CA GLY A 47 -4.48 -5.07 22.05
C GLY A 47 -4.99 -6.49 21.77
N GLN A 48 -4.82 -6.98 20.55
CA GLN A 48 -5.21 -8.32 20.12
C GLN A 48 -4.16 -9.33 20.58
N CYS A 49 -4.62 -10.51 20.98
CA CYS A 49 -3.79 -11.64 21.37
C CYS A 49 -4.28 -12.87 20.61
N GLY A 50 -3.36 -13.71 20.14
CA GLY A 50 -3.71 -14.90 19.38
C GLY A 50 -2.57 -15.38 18.49
N ASP A 51 -2.91 -16.29 17.58
CA ASP A 51 -1.98 -16.85 16.61
C ASP A 51 -1.51 -15.80 15.59
N SER A 52 -0.22 -15.86 15.24
CA SER A 52 0.41 -14.86 14.37
C SER A 52 -0.18 -14.82 12.96
N ILE A 53 -0.58 -15.97 12.40
CA ILE A 53 -1.17 -16.05 11.06
C ILE A 53 -2.57 -15.42 11.08
N VAL A 54 -3.33 -15.70 12.13
CA VAL A 54 -4.65 -15.10 12.34
C VAL A 54 -4.55 -13.58 12.46
N LEU A 55 -3.53 -13.08 13.18
CA LEU A 55 -3.29 -11.64 13.30
C LEU A 55 -2.86 -11.02 11.97
N TYR A 56 -2.05 -11.71 11.18
CA TYR A 56 -1.64 -11.23 9.86
C TYR A 56 -2.80 -11.12 8.87
N ASP A 57 -3.73 -12.07 8.91
CA ASP A 57 -4.95 -11.98 8.11
C ASP A 57 -5.87 -10.88 8.65
N HIS A 58 -6.02 -10.76 9.98
CA HIS A 58 -6.82 -9.69 10.61
C HIS A 58 -6.38 -8.29 10.16
N TYR A 59 -5.07 -8.03 10.11
CA TYR A 59 -4.52 -6.73 9.65
C TYR A 59 -4.30 -6.64 8.14
N GLN A 60 -4.68 -7.67 7.37
CA GLN A 60 -4.50 -7.72 5.92
C GLN A 60 -3.02 -7.53 5.50
N ILE A 61 -2.08 -7.97 6.34
CA ILE A 61 -0.63 -7.97 6.07
C ILE A 61 -0.10 -9.34 5.66
N GLY A 62 -0.98 -10.35 5.59
CA GLY A 62 -0.67 -11.67 5.06
C GLY A 62 -0.48 -11.69 3.54
N THR A 63 0.15 -12.76 3.04
CA THR A 63 0.50 -12.94 1.63
C THR A 63 -0.70 -12.78 0.69
N GLU A 64 -1.84 -13.38 1.01
CA GLU A 64 -3.04 -13.32 0.17
C GLU A 64 -3.60 -11.90 0.05
N ALA A 65 -3.56 -11.12 1.14
CA ALA A 65 -4.01 -9.73 1.13
C ALA A 65 -3.08 -8.87 0.25
N ILE A 66 -1.76 -9.10 0.34
CA ILE A 66 -0.77 -8.42 -0.50
C ILE A 66 -0.98 -8.76 -1.98
N LEU A 67 -1.16 -10.03 -2.34
CA LEU A 67 -1.39 -10.45 -3.72
C LEU A 67 -2.67 -9.84 -4.31
N ARG A 68 -3.77 -9.78 -3.53
CA ARG A 68 -4.99 -9.09 -3.94
C ARG A 68 -4.77 -7.59 -4.15
N ALA A 69 -3.99 -6.95 -3.27
CA ALA A 69 -3.68 -5.52 -3.37
C ALA A 69 -2.86 -5.18 -4.61
N VAL A 70 -1.91 -6.05 -4.99
CA VAL A 70 -1.13 -5.93 -6.24
C VAL A 70 -2.03 -6.08 -7.45
N LYS A 71 -2.87 -7.14 -7.50
CA LYS A 71 -3.77 -7.38 -8.63
C LYS A 71 -4.76 -6.25 -8.91
N ARG A 72 -5.16 -5.48 -7.89
CA ARG A 72 -6.05 -4.32 -8.05
C ARG A 72 -5.38 -3.14 -8.76
N GLN A 73 -4.04 -3.08 -8.77
CA GLN A 73 -3.28 -1.95 -9.30
C GLN A 73 -2.76 -2.16 -10.74
N ASP A 74 -2.95 -3.36 -11.29
CA ASP A 74 -2.77 -3.65 -12.73
C ASP A 74 -3.98 -3.16 -13.56
#